data_AF-A0AAW4YAY0-F1
#
_entry.id   AF-A0AAW4YAY0-F1
#
_cell.length_a   1.000
_cell.length_b   1.000
_cell.length_c   1.000
_cell.angle_alpha   90.00
_cell.angle_beta   90.00
_cell.angle_gamma   90.00
#
_symmetry.space_group_name_H-M   'P 1'
#
loop_
_entity.id
_entity.type
_entity.pdbx_description
1 polymer ?
#
loop_
_entity_poly.entity_id
_entity_poly.type
_entity_poly.pdbx_seq_one_letter_code
_entity_poly.pdbx_strand_id
1 'polypeptide(L)' 'MFKTLYARIAIYSITVILFSALISFVLTNVYYHYNLKASNDAKIMKTLKEARQYEQSAKPTHIQQYFKHLGQMNYQIMT' A
#
# COMPACT_ATOMS: atom_id res chain seq x y z
N MET A 1 27.81 9.40 30.54
CA MET A 1 27.01 10.64 30.45
C MET A 1 27.62 11.53 29.37
N PHE A 2 26.87 11.94 28.34
CA PHE A 2 27.43 12.72 27.21
C PHE A 2 28.08 14.02 27.71
N LYS A 3 29.28 14.30 27.19
CA LYS A 3 30.17 15.35 27.71
C LYS A 3 29.65 16.77 27.49
N THR A 4 28.85 17.02 26.45
CA THR A 4 28.32 18.36 26.16
C THR A 4 26.80 18.35 26.16
N LEU A 5 26.22 19.50 26.48
CA LEU A 5 24.78 19.72 26.43
C LEU A 5 24.23 19.48 25.01
N TYR A 6 24.94 19.96 23.99
CA TYR A 6 24.60 19.78 22.58
C TYR A 6 24.51 18.31 22.17
N ALA A 7 25.49 17.49 22.55
CA ALA A 7 25.48 16.06 22.23
C ALA A 7 24.30 15.34 22.89
N ARG A 8 23.96 15.71 24.13
CA ARG A 8 22.85 15.12 24.85
C ARG A 8 21.49 15.45 24.19
N ILE A 9 21.29 16.71 23.81
CA ILE A 9 20.07 17.13 23.11
C ILE A 9 19.96 16.42 21.76
N ALA A 10 21.04 16.40 20.97
CA ALA A 10 21.04 15.74 19.67
C ALA A 10 20.68 14.25 19.77
N ILE A 11 21.27 13.54 20.74
CA ILE A 11 21.03 12.11 20.92
C ILE A 11 19.61 11.85 21.37
N TYR A 12 19.07 12.62 22.34
CA TYR A 12 17.68 12.46 22.75
C TYR A 12 16.70 12.74 21.61
N SER A 13 16.93 13.78 20.81
CA SER A 13 16.09 14.08 19.65
C SER A 13 16.10 12.94 18.63
N ILE A 14 17.28 12.40 18.29
CA ILE A 14 17.41 11.27 17.38
C ILE A 14 16.71 10.03 17.95
N THR A 15 16.91 9.74 19.24
CA THR A 15 16.25 8.61 19.90
C THR A 15 14.73 8.75 19.83
N VAL A 16 14.18 9.92 20.13
CA VAL A 16 12.72 10.15 20.07
C VAL A 16 12.20 10.00 18.64
N ILE A 17 12.91 10.54 17.64
CA ILE A 17 12.53 10.40 16.22
C ILE A 17 12.51 8.92 15.81
N LEU A 18 13.59 8.19 16.09
CA LEU A 18 13.69 6.78 15.70
C LEU A 18 12.66 5.91 16.43
N PHE A 19 12.48 6.16 17.72
CA PHE A 19 11.55 5.39 18.53
C PHE A 19 10.09 5.65 18.14
N SER A 20 9.72 6.91 17.91
CA SER A 20 8.39 7.26 17.43
C SER A 20 8.11 6.74 16.02
N ALA A 21 9.10 6.77 15.12
CA ALA A 21 8.99 6.18 13.79
C ALA A 21 8.76 4.67 13.86
N LEU A 22 9.52 3.95 14.70
CA LEU A 22 9.39 2.51 14.87
C LEU A 22 8.01 2.14 15.44
N ILE A 23 7.55 2.82 16.49
CA ILE A 23 6.23 2.60 17.09
C ILE A 23 5.13 2.88 16.06
N SER A 24 5.21 4.01 15.37
CA SER A 24 4.20 4.40 14.38
C SER A 24 4.14 3.39 13.24
N PHE A 25 5.29 2.90 12.78
CA PHE A 25 5.37 1.85 11.76
C PHE A 25 4.66 0.58 12.21
N VAL A 26 4.93 0.09 13.42
CA VAL A 26 4.30 -1.13 13.94
C VAL A 26 2.80 -0.93 14.09
N LEU A 27 2.36 0.13 14.76
CA LEU A 27 0.94 0.39 15.02
C LEU A 27 0.14 0.54 13.73
N THR A 28 0.69 1.28 12.76
CA THR A 28 0.03 1.49 11.45
C THR A 28 -0.09 0.17 10.70
N ASN A 29 0.95 -0.67 10.70
CA ASN A 29 0.91 -1.98 10.05
C ASN A 29 -0.09 -2.91 10.75
N VAL A 30 -0.12 -2.94 12.08
CA VAL A 30 -1.11 -3.71 12.83
C VAL A 30 -2.52 -3.27 12.44
N TYR A 31 -2.80 -1.97 12.49
CA TYR A 31 -4.11 -1.44 12.09
C TYR A 31 -4.48 -1.82 10.65
N TYR A 32 -3.52 -1.71 9.72
CA TYR A 32 -3.69 -2.11 8.34
C TYR A 32 -4.07 -3.59 8.21
N HIS A 33 -3.34 -4.48 8.88
CA HIS A 33 -3.58 -5.93 8.80
C HIS A 33 -4.94 -6.35 9.36
N TYR A 34 -5.38 -5.73 10.47
CA TYR A 34 -6.66 -6.09 11.08
C TYR A 34 -7.87 -5.46 10.40
N ASN A 35 -7.77 -4.21 9.92
CA ASN A 35 -8.95 -3.46 9.49
C ASN A 35 -9.01 -3.26 7.97
N LEU A 36 -7.88 -3.08 7.30
CA LEU A 36 -7.85 -2.66 5.89
C LEU A 36 -7.53 -3.80 4.95
N LYS A 37 -6.65 -4.74 5.34
CA LYS A 37 -6.14 -5.78 4.45
C LYS A 37 -7.26 -6.64 3.86
N ALA A 38 -8.17 -7.15 4.69
CA ALA A 38 -9.26 -8.00 4.21
C ALA A 38 -10.18 -7.28 3.22
N SER A 39 -10.52 -6.01 3.48
CA SER A 39 -11.35 -5.19 2.60
C SER A 39 -10.66 -4.90 1.26
N ASN A 40 -9.38 -4.53 1.33
CA ASN A 40 -8.57 -4.26 0.13
C ASN A 40 -8.38 -5.53 -0.72
N ASP A 41 -8.08 -6.66 -0.08
CA ASP A 41 -7.93 -7.95 -0.75
C ASP A 41 -9.24 -8.35 -1.44
N ALA A 42 -10.39 -8.18 -0.78
CA ALA A 42 -11.70 -8.44 -1.37
C ALA A 42 -11.96 -7.54 -2.59
N LYS A 43 -11.62 -6.26 -2.52
CA LYS A 43 -11.76 -5.31 -3.63
C LYS A 43 -10.90 -5.71 -4.83
N ILE A 44 -9.62 -6.01 -4.61
CA ILE A 44 -8.69 -6.45 -5.66
C ILE A 44 -9.16 -7.77 -6.28
N MET A 45 -9.55 -8.73 -5.45
CA MET A 45 -10.02 -10.05 -5.91
C MET A 45 -11.30 -9.92 -6.74
N LYS A 46 -12.22 -9.05 -6.34
CA LYS A 46 -13.43 -8.75 -7.12
C LYS A 46 -13.06 -8.22 -8.50
N THR A 47 -12.20 -7.21 -8.58
CA THR A 47 -11.75 -6.64 -9.86
C THR A 47 -11.08 -7.69 -10.74
N LEU A 48 -10.22 -8.54 -10.17
CA LEU A 48 -9.56 -9.61 -10.93
C LEU A 48 -10.56 -10.65 -11.46
N LYS A 49 -11.55 -11.03 -10.65
CA LYS A 49 -12.60 -11.98 -11.04
C LYS A 49 -13.46 -11.43 -12.17
N GLU A 50 -13.85 -10.16 -12.08
CA GLU A 50 -14.61 -9.47 -13.14
C GLU A 50 -13.83 -9.42 -14.44
N ALA A 51 -12.53 -9.08 -14.37
CA ALA A 51 -11.68 -9.00 -15.54
C ALA A 51 -11.48 -10.39 -16.20
N ARG A 52 -11.34 -11.45 -15.41
CA ARG A 52 -11.25 -12.83 -15.89
C ARG A 52 -12.56 -13.31 -16.51
N GLN A 53 -13.70 -12.96 -15.91
CA GLN A 53 -15.01 -13.28 -16.46
C GLN A 53 -15.22 -12.58 -17.81
N TYR A 54 -14.81 -11.31 -17.92
CA TYR A 54 -14.83 -10.58 -19.19
C TYR A 54 -13.95 -11.27 -20.24
N GLU A 55 -12.70 -11.65 -19.90
CA GLU A 55 -11.82 -12.43 -20.79
C GLU A 55 -12.49 -13.69 -21.33
N GLN A 56 -13.08 -14.49 -20.45
CA GLN A 56 -13.70 -15.76 -20.82
C GLN A 56 -14.94 -15.58 -21.71
N SER A 57 -15.63 -14.45 -21.57
CA SER A 57 -16.81 -14.10 -22.35
C SER A 57 -16.50 -13.33 -23.66
N ALA A 58 -15.30 -12.76 -23.78
CA ALA A 58 -14.88 -11.96 -24.92
C ALA A 58 -14.02 -12.77 -25.89
N LYS A 59 -14.08 -12.45 -27.19
CA LYS A 59 -13.14 -13.03 -28.16
C LYS A 59 -11.70 -12.60 -27.80
N PRO A 60 -10.70 -13.50 -27.81
CA PRO A 60 -9.37 -13.30 -27.22
C PRO A 60 -8.60 -12.05 -27.72
N THR A 61 -8.95 -11.51 -28.88
CA THR A 61 -8.28 -10.35 -29.48
C THR A 61 -8.55 -9.02 -28.73
N HIS A 62 -9.67 -8.87 -28.01
CA HIS A 62 -10.03 -7.61 -27.35
C HIS A 62 -9.47 -7.44 -25.93
N ILE A 63 -9.19 -8.54 -25.23
CA ILE A 63 -8.82 -8.51 -23.82
C ILE A 63 -7.39 -7.99 -23.59
N GLN A 64 -6.46 -8.35 -24.47
CA GLN A 64 -5.06 -7.94 -24.37
C GLN A 64 -4.89 -6.43 -24.58
N GLN A 65 -5.68 -5.84 -25.48
CA GLN A 65 -5.70 -4.40 -25.68
C GLN A 65 -6.32 -3.66 -24.49
N TYR A 66 -7.38 -4.21 -23.89
CA TYR A 66 -8.02 -3.65 -22.70
C TYR A 66 -7.07 -3.65 -21.48
N PHE A 67 -6.41 -4.76 -21.18
CA PHE A 67 -5.45 -4.83 -20.06
C PHE A 67 -4.21 -3.98 -20.28
N LYS A 68 -3.72 -3.86 -21.53
CA LYS A 68 -2.62 -2.95 -21.87
C LYS A 68 -3.01 -1.50 -21.60
N HIS A 69 -4.24 -1.11 -21.91
CA HIS A 69 -4.74 0.24 -21.65
C HIS A 69 -4.93 0.50 -20.14
N LEU A 70 -5.51 -0.46 -19.41
CA LEU A 70 -5.65 -0.37 -17.96
C LEU A 70 -4.31 -0.31 -17.22
N GLY A 71 -3.29 -1.06 -17.66
CA GLY A 71 -1.95 -1.01 -17.08
C GLY A 71 -1.22 0.31 -17.36
N GLN A 72 -1.55 0.99 -18.47
CA GLN A 72 -1.04 2.34 -18.77
C GLN A 72 -1.73 3.43 -17.94
N MET A 73 -2.98 3.21 -17.54
CA MET A 73 -3.69 4.05 -16.59
C MET A 73 -3.31 3.63 -15.17
N ASN A 74 -2.24 4.21 -14.60
CA ASN A 74 -1.71 3.96 -13.25
C ASN A 74 -2.77 4.07 -12.11
N TYR A 75 -3.73 3.14 -12.03
CA TYR A 75 -4.81 3.05 -11.04
C TYR A 75 -5.94 4.10 -11.12
N GLN A 76 -6.40 4.51 -12.30
CA GLN A 76 -7.63 5.32 -12.40
C GLN A 76 -8.75 4.62 -13.17
N ILE A 77 -9.28 3.56 -12.56
CA ILE A 77 -10.48 2.87 -13.03
C ILE A 77 -11.65 3.31 -12.14
N MET A 78 -11.99 4.61 -12.17
CA MET A 78 -13.28 5.20 -11.75
C MET A 78 -13.14 6.72 -11.54
N THR A 79 -14.06 7.47 -12.16
CA THR A 79 -14.68 8.67 -11.61
C THR A 79 -16.13 8.31 -11.29
#